data_AF-A0A5D3C4L8-F1
#
_entry.id   AF-A0A5D3C4L8-F1
#
_cell.length_a   1.000
_cell.length_b   1.000
_cell.length_c   1.000
_cell.angle_alpha   90.00
_cell.angle_beta   90.00
_cell.angle_gamma   90.00
#
_symmetry.space_group_name_H-M   'P 1'
#
loop_
_entity.id
_entity.type
_entity.pdbx_description
1 polymer ?
#
loop_
_entity_poly.entity_id
_entity_poly.type
_entity_poly.pdbx_seq_one_letter_code
_entity_poly.pdbx_strand_id
1 'polypeptide(L)'
;MAMAISSGIARTPSPSMLSRDQLFHLFSRFSQLTSLPDVKKRIADAFRDDNQEAVAVTTAIQEIFSEMGVDAGFGISCLGKLSSYYENDLELMVHFYKFVAMEEMACDEAELEPDEFAEKMNNQQKLHDKQLEMLQHMRKLNSDDQSAILEKLHQQLESVEFDSSASILSSEEIQEIVQRTSPASV
;
A
#
# COMPACT_ATOMS: atom_id res chain seq x y z
N MET A 1 52.53 32.53 11.47
CA MET A 1 52.92 31.22 12.03
C MET A 1 51.97 30.99 13.21
N ALA A 2 50.97 30.11 13.19
CA ALA A 2 50.81 28.83 12.49
C ALA A 2 49.44 28.73 11.77
N MET A 3 49.43 27.92 10.70
CA MET A 3 48.25 27.50 9.97
C MET A 3 47.58 26.31 10.68
N ALA A 4 46.26 26.30 10.74
CA ALA A 4 45.49 25.07 10.94
C ALA A 4 44.42 25.01 9.85
N ILE A 5 44.68 24.14 8.87
CA ILE A 5 43.78 23.79 7.77
C ILE A 5 42.79 22.80 8.38
N SER A 6 41.58 23.25 8.70
CA SER A 6 40.51 22.31 9.05
C SER A 6 39.81 21.90 7.77
N SER A 7 40.12 20.68 7.33
CA SER A 7 39.61 20.03 6.14
C SER A 7 38.09 20.13 6.06
N GLY A 8 37.59 20.75 5.00
CA GLY A 8 36.19 20.67 4.61
C GLY A 8 35.87 19.22 4.27
N ILE A 9 35.17 18.53 5.17
CA ILE A 9 34.37 17.37 4.77
C ILE A 9 33.24 17.98 3.93
N ALA A 10 33.35 17.86 2.62
CA ALA A 10 32.22 18.11 1.74
C ALA A 10 31.09 17.19 2.19
N ARG A 11 30.09 17.75 2.87
CA ARG A 11 28.88 17.03 3.26
C ARG A 11 28.21 16.61 1.96
N THR A 12 28.34 15.34 1.60
CA THR A 12 27.56 14.76 0.51
C THR A 12 26.09 15.12 0.78
N PRO A 13 25.36 15.69 -0.18
CA PRO A 13 23.96 15.98 0.02
C PRO A 13 23.29 14.67 0.47
N SER A 14 22.67 14.70 1.64
CA SER A 14 21.84 13.59 2.09
C SER A 14 20.81 13.33 1.00
N PRO A 15 20.66 12.07 0.53
CA PRO A 15 19.66 11.76 -0.48
C PRO A 15 18.30 12.31 -0.03
N SER A 16 17.57 12.95 -0.92
CA SER A 16 16.26 13.53 -0.60
C SER A 16 15.19 12.47 -0.38
N MET A 17 15.43 11.25 -0.86
CA MET A 17 14.51 10.13 -0.89
C MET A 17 15.28 8.80 -0.92
N LEU A 18 14.65 7.72 -0.45
CA LEU A 18 15.12 6.36 -0.68
C LEU A 18 15.09 6.02 -2.18
N SER A 19 16.06 5.22 -2.64
CA SER A 19 16.04 4.73 -4.02
C SER A 19 14.93 3.69 -4.23
N ARG A 20 14.56 3.51 -5.50
CA ARG A 20 13.62 2.46 -5.93
C ARG A 20 14.02 1.08 -5.40
N ASP A 21 15.29 0.70 -5.52
CA ASP A 21 15.80 -0.60 -5.05
C ASP A 21 15.72 -0.74 -3.53
N GLN A 22 15.99 0.33 -2.77
CA GLN A 22 15.84 0.33 -1.31
C GLN A 22 14.38 0.13 -0.89
N LEU A 23 13.43 0.72 -1.63
CA LEU A 23 12.00 0.55 -1.37
C LEU A 23 11.54 -0.88 -1.66
N PHE A 24 11.92 -1.46 -2.80
CA PHE A 24 11.60 -2.86 -3.09
C PHE A 24 12.22 -3.82 -2.08
N HIS A 25 13.46 -3.56 -1.65
CA HIS A 25 14.09 -4.35 -0.58
C HIS A 25 13.29 -4.26 0.72
N LEU A 26 12.91 -3.05 1.13
CA LEU A 26 12.06 -2.83 2.30
C LEU A 26 10.77 -3.65 2.21
N PHE A 27 10.03 -3.54 1.10
CA PHE A 27 8.74 -4.22 0.94
C PHE A 27 8.89 -5.75 1.01
N SER A 28 9.91 -6.29 0.35
CA SER A 28 10.19 -7.74 0.38
C SER A 28 10.60 -8.21 1.77
N ARG A 29 11.50 -7.48 2.43
CA ARG A 29 12.02 -7.84 3.74
C ARG A 29 10.94 -7.73 4.82
N PHE A 30 10.08 -6.72 4.74
CA PHE A 30 8.96 -6.53 5.64
C PHE A 30 8.00 -7.72 5.59
N SER A 31 7.60 -8.14 4.37
CA SER A 31 6.74 -9.32 4.18
C SER A 31 7.33 -10.58 4.81
N GLN A 32 8.64 -10.78 4.71
CA GLN A 32 9.31 -11.91 5.37
C GLN A 32 9.30 -11.76 6.88
N LEU A 33 9.67 -10.59 7.38
CA LEU A 33 9.84 -10.33 8.82
C LEU A 33 8.51 -10.47 9.56
N THR A 34 7.41 -9.88 9.05
CA THR A 34 6.08 -9.96 9.67
C THR A 34 5.42 -11.34 9.55
N SER A 35 5.94 -12.22 8.69
CA SER A 35 5.50 -13.62 8.64
C SER A 35 6.14 -14.49 9.74
N LEU A 36 7.22 -14.03 10.39
CA LEU A 36 7.94 -14.80 11.39
C LEU A 36 7.14 -14.89 12.70
N PRO A 37 7.01 -16.09 13.32
CA PRO A 37 6.25 -16.27 14.56
C PRO A 37 6.70 -15.35 15.69
N ASP A 38 8.01 -15.14 15.86
CA ASP A 38 8.56 -14.28 16.92
C ASP A 38 8.18 -12.81 16.72
N VAL A 39 8.12 -12.35 15.47
CA VAL A 39 7.73 -10.98 15.13
C VAL A 39 6.23 -10.79 15.32
N LYS A 40 5.41 -11.74 14.85
CA LYS A 40 3.95 -11.74 15.10
C LYS A 40 3.65 -11.70 16.59
N LYS A 41 4.33 -12.55 17.36
CA LYS A 41 4.22 -12.56 18.81
C LYS A 41 4.61 -11.21 19.41
N ARG A 42 5.73 -10.61 19.00
CA ARG A 42 6.13 -9.27 19.47
C ARG A 42 5.07 -8.20 19.20
N ILE A 43 4.43 -8.23 18.03
CA ILE A 43 3.38 -7.26 17.68
C ILE A 43 2.13 -7.50 18.53
N ALA A 44 1.71 -8.76 18.70
CA ALA A 44 0.59 -9.13 19.57
C ALA A 44 0.85 -8.82 21.05
N ASP A 45 2.08 -9.02 21.53
CA ASP A 45 2.49 -8.67 22.90
C ASP A 45 2.38 -7.15 23.09
N ALA A 46 2.84 -6.35 22.12
CA ALA A 46 2.73 -4.89 22.16
C ALA A 46 1.28 -4.37 22.14
N PHE A 47 0.38 -5.05 21.42
CA PHE A 47 -1.06 -4.77 21.49
C PHE A 47 -1.59 -5.01 22.91
N ARG A 48 -1.32 -6.19 23.48
CA ARG A 48 -1.87 -6.60 24.78
C ARG A 48 -1.33 -5.76 25.94
N ASP A 49 -0.09 -5.32 25.85
CA ASP A 49 0.54 -4.55 26.92
C ASP A 49 0.02 -3.10 26.95
N ASP A 50 -0.01 -2.39 25.81
CA ASP A 50 -0.32 -0.94 25.76
C ASP A 50 -0.95 -0.47 24.41
N ASN A 51 -1.57 -1.35 23.62
CA ASN A 51 -2.15 -1.03 22.30
C ASN A 51 -1.12 -0.37 21.36
N GLN A 52 0.11 -0.93 21.34
CA GLN A 52 1.28 -0.43 20.63
C GLN A 52 1.68 -1.31 19.43
N GLU A 53 0.76 -2.07 18.85
CA GLU A 53 0.96 -2.90 17.66
C GLU A 53 1.53 -2.10 16.49
N ALA A 54 0.98 -0.92 16.18
CA ALA A 54 1.50 -0.05 15.13
C ALA A 54 2.95 0.40 15.39
N VAL A 55 3.33 0.61 16.66
CA VAL A 55 4.71 0.95 17.05
C VAL A 55 5.61 -0.28 16.90
N ALA A 56 5.14 -1.48 17.24
CA ALA A 56 5.90 -2.72 17.05
C ALA A 56 6.12 -3.03 15.56
N VAL A 57 5.11 -2.81 14.71
CA VAL A 57 5.23 -2.91 13.26
C VAL A 57 6.20 -1.86 12.71
N THR A 58 6.09 -0.60 13.16
CA THR A 58 7.06 0.44 12.81
C THR A 58 8.47 0.07 13.26
N THR A 59 8.64 -0.54 14.44
CA THR A 59 9.94 -1.01 14.92
C THR A 59 10.52 -2.09 13.99
N ALA A 60 9.70 -3.01 13.49
CA ALA A 60 10.13 -3.99 12.49
C ALA A 60 10.61 -3.30 11.19
N ILE A 61 9.95 -2.22 10.77
CA ILE A 61 10.40 -1.39 9.63
C ILE A 61 11.77 -0.73 9.92
N GLN A 62 11.96 -0.22 11.13
CA GLN A 62 13.23 0.40 11.55
C GLN A 62 14.41 -0.59 11.57
N GLU A 63 14.15 -1.85 11.93
CA GLU A 63 15.15 -2.93 11.87
C GLU A 63 15.63 -3.13 10.43
N ILE A 64 14.73 -3.11 9.46
CA ILE A 64 15.06 -3.26 8.03
C ILE A 64 15.85 -2.05 7.54
N PHE A 65 15.50 -0.83 7.95
CA PHE A 65 16.31 0.35 7.63
C PHE A 65 17.73 0.21 8.20
N SER A 66 17.87 -0.29 9.42
CA SER A 66 19.17 -0.54 10.04
C SER A 66 19.98 -1.59 9.28
N GLU A 67 19.35 -2.69 8.82
CA GLU A 67 19.96 -3.70 7.95
C GLU A 67 20.48 -3.09 6.64
N MET A 68 19.78 -2.11 6.08
CA MET A 68 20.17 -1.39 4.86
C MET A 68 21.18 -0.26 5.09
N GLY A 69 21.56 0.05 6.33
CA GLY A 69 22.40 1.22 6.66
C GLY A 69 21.69 2.57 6.46
N VAL A 70 20.36 2.57 6.53
CA VAL A 70 19.50 3.76 6.40
C VAL A 70 19.12 4.26 7.78
N ASP A 71 19.22 5.57 8.00
CA ASP A 71 18.69 6.19 9.22
C ASP A 71 17.16 5.98 9.30
N ALA A 72 16.69 5.41 10.41
CA ALA A 72 15.30 5.03 10.56
C ALA A 72 14.33 6.21 10.47
N GLY A 73 14.69 7.38 11.03
CA GLY A 73 13.88 8.58 10.95
C GLY A 73 13.78 9.13 9.52
N PHE A 74 14.90 9.12 8.80
CA PHE A 74 14.93 9.44 7.37
C PHE A 74 14.07 8.46 6.56
N GLY A 75 14.21 7.15 6.78
CA GLY A 75 13.47 6.11 6.08
C GLY A 75 11.95 6.24 6.25
N ILE A 76 11.49 6.42 7.50
CA ILE A 76 10.07 6.65 7.80
C ILE A 76 9.58 7.95 7.14
N SER A 77 10.38 9.03 7.20
CA SER A 77 10.03 10.29 6.51
C SER A 77 9.89 10.13 5.00
N CYS A 78 10.68 9.23 4.39
CA CYS A 78 10.57 8.91 2.97
C CYS A 78 9.25 8.20 2.65
N LEU A 79 8.83 7.22 3.47
CA LEU A 79 7.57 6.50 3.26
C LEU A 79 6.37 7.45 3.21
N GLY A 80 6.33 8.46 4.11
CA GLY A 80 5.27 9.47 4.11
C GLY A 80 5.26 10.42 2.89
N LYS A 81 6.30 10.40 2.05
CA LYS A 81 6.42 11.22 0.83
C LYS A 81 6.36 10.40 -0.46
N LEU A 82 6.28 9.08 -0.35
CA LEU A 82 6.47 8.15 -1.46
C LEU A 82 5.43 8.37 -2.56
N SER A 83 4.16 8.50 -2.18
CA SER A 83 3.06 8.73 -3.12
C SER A 83 3.21 10.01 -3.94
N SER A 84 3.88 11.05 -3.40
CA SER A 84 4.13 12.30 -4.12
C SER A 84 5.43 12.24 -4.94
N TYR A 85 6.47 11.56 -4.46
CA TYR A 85 7.77 11.51 -5.14
C TYR A 85 7.79 10.51 -6.31
N TYR A 86 7.03 9.41 -6.19
CA TYR A 86 7.00 8.31 -7.15
C TYR A 86 5.61 8.08 -7.77
N GLU A 87 4.75 9.10 -7.79
CA GLU A 87 3.36 8.99 -8.29
C GLU A 87 3.26 8.35 -9.69
N ASN A 88 4.23 8.62 -10.56
CA ASN A 88 4.25 8.15 -11.95
C ASN A 88 4.86 6.74 -12.11
N ASP A 89 5.46 6.19 -11.05
CA ASP A 89 6.04 4.85 -11.04
C ASP A 89 5.00 3.84 -10.57
N LEU A 90 4.10 3.46 -11.48
CA LEU A 90 2.95 2.60 -11.16
C LEU A 90 3.35 1.26 -10.54
N GLU A 91 4.45 0.65 -10.99
CA GLU A 91 4.91 -0.61 -10.43
C GLU A 91 5.34 -0.45 -8.98
N LEU A 92 6.11 0.60 -8.68
CA LEU A 92 6.52 0.91 -7.32
C LEU A 92 5.31 1.24 -6.45
N MET A 93 4.36 2.02 -6.96
CA MET A 93 3.14 2.39 -6.24
C MET A 93 2.27 1.16 -5.90
N VAL A 94 2.14 0.20 -6.83
CA VAL A 94 1.44 -1.07 -6.57
C VAL A 94 2.11 -1.83 -5.42
N HIS A 95 3.44 -1.91 -5.40
CA HIS A 95 4.15 -2.58 -4.32
C HIS A 95 4.08 -1.82 -3.00
N PHE A 96 4.07 -0.49 -3.05
CA PHE A 96 3.89 0.35 -1.87
C PHE A 96 2.51 0.15 -1.24
N TYR A 97 1.43 0.16 -2.01
CA TYR A 97 0.09 -0.08 -1.46
C TYR A 97 -0.07 -1.52 -0.95
N LYS A 98 0.58 -2.50 -1.59
CA LYS A 98 0.65 -3.86 -1.05
C LYS A 98 1.40 -3.89 0.29
N PHE A 99 2.48 -3.12 0.42
CA PHE A 99 3.22 -2.97 1.67
C PHE A 99 2.36 -2.35 2.78
N VAL A 100 1.62 -1.28 2.49
CA VAL A 100 0.68 -0.67 3.44
C VAL A 100 -0.42 -1.65 3.85
N ALA A 101 -0.99 -2.41 2.92
CA ALA A 101 -1.97 -3.45 3.27
C ALA A 101 -1.38 -4.55 4.17
N MET A 102 -0.11 -4.94 3.97
CA MET A 102 0.57 -5.89 4.85
C MET A 102 0.86 -5.32 6.24
N GLU A 103 1.10 -4.02 6.34
CA GLU A 103 1.22 -3.33 7.63
C GLU A 103 -0.11 -3.39 8.39
N GLU A 104 -1.21 -3.02 7.74
CA GLU A 104 -2.56 -3.10 8.33
C GLU A 104 -2.89 -4.53 8.78
N MET A 105 -2.66 -5.52 7.91
CA MET A 105 -2.90 -6.93 8.25
C MET A 105 -2.08 -7.41 9.46
N ALA A 106 -0.85 -6.90 9.64
CA ALA A 106 -0.03 -7.28 10.79
C ALA A 106 -0.56 -6.69 12.10
N CYS A 107 -1.15 -5.49 12.05
CA CYS A 107 -1.87 -4.90 13.19
C CYS A 107 -3.18 -5.65 13.46
N ASP A 108 -3.99 -5.92 12.42
CA ASP A 108 -5.24 -6.66 12.54
C ASP A 108 -5.04 -8.05 13.16
N GLU A 109 -4.00 -8.77 12.75
CA GLU A 109 -3.70 -10.11 13.27
C GLU A 109 -3.33 -10.08 14.76
N ALA A 110 -2.84 -8.94 15.25
CA ALA A 110 -2.50 -8.72 16.66
C ALA A 110 -3.70 -8.25 17.50
N GLU A 111 -4.59 -7.46 16.91
CA GLU A 111 -5.76 -6.88 17.58
C GLU A 111 -6.96 -7.83 17.63
N LEU A 112 -7.23 -8.53 16.53
CA LEU A 112 -8.45 -9.32 16.34
C LEU A 112 -8.32 -10.74 16.90
N GLU A 113 -9.45 -11.29 17.34
CA GLU A 113 -9.51 -12.71 17.65
C GLU A 113 -9.36 -13.56 16.36
N PRO A 114 -8.86 -14.81 16.44
CA PRO A 114 -8.55 -15.61 15.26
C PRO A 114 -9.71 -15.78 14.26
N ASP A 115 -10.94 -15.90 14.77
CA ASP A 115 -12.13 -16.05 13.94
C ASP A 115 -12.51 -14.73 13.23
N GLU A 116 -12.38 -13.60 13.93
CA GLU A 116 -12.63 -12.26 13.38
C GLU A 116 -11.60 -11.89 12.32
N PHE A 117 -10.32 -12.20 12.58
CA PHE A 117 -9.25 -12.03 11.61
C PHE A 117 -9.49 -12.91 10.36
N ALA A 118 -9.85 -14.18 10.55
CA ALA A 118 -10.16 -15.08 9.44
C ALA A 118 -11.35 -14.59 8.61
N GLU A 119 -12.39 -14.04 9.26
CA GLU A 119 -13.52 -13.42 8.57
C GLU A 119 -13.09 -12.17 7.77
N LYS A 120 -12.31 -11.26 8.37
CA LYS A 120 -11.76 -10.07 7.68
C LYS A 120 -10.98 -10.48 6.44
N MET A 121 -10.07 -11.46 6.55
CA MET A 121 -9.28 -11.97 5.43
C MET A 121 -10.13 -12.60 4.33
N ASN A 122 -11.16 -13.35 4.69
CA ASN A 122 -12.09 -13.93 3.72
C ASN A 122 -12.90 -12.86 2.99
N ASN A 123 -13.34 -11.82 3.69
CA ASN A 123 -14.08 -10.71 3.10
C ASN A 123 -13.20 -9.89 2.14
N GLN A 124 -11.94 -9.63 2.51
CA GLN A 124 -10.96 -8.99 1.63
C GLN A 124 -10.68 -9.85 0.38
N GLN A 125 -10.52 -11.17 0.52
CA GLN A 125 -10.31 -12.06 -0.63
C GLN A 125 -11.51 -12.04 -1.59
N LYS A 126 -12.74 -12.13 -1.07
CA LYS A 126 -13.96 -12.04 -1.88
C LYS A 126 -14.08 -10.69 -2.61
N LEU A 127 -13.69 -9.60 -1.95
CA LEU A 127 -13.68 -8.27 -2.58
C LEU A 127 -12.70 -8.25 -3.76
N HIS A 128 -11.48 -8.74 -3.56
CA HIS A 128 -10.46 -8.82 -4.61
C HIS A 128 -10.93 -9.70 -5.78
N ASP A 129 -11.57 -10.84 -5.51
CA ASP A 129 -12.09 -11.73 -6.56
C ASP A 129 -13.16 -11.04 -7.41
N LYS A 130 -14.05 -10.26 -6.79
CA LYS A 130 -15.06 -9.45 -7.49
C LYS A 130 -14.42 -8.34 -8.33
N GLN A 131 -13.43 -7.62 -7.79
CA GLN A 131 -12.68 -6.62 -8.56
C GLN A 131 -12.01 -7.25 -9.78
N LEU A 132 -11.41 -8.44 -9.62
CA LEU A 132 -10.78 -9.16 -10.72
C LEU A 132 -11.80 -9.59 -11.78
N GLU A 133 -12.95 -10.12 -11.38
CA GLU A 133 -14.04 -10.48 -12.29
C GLU A 133 -14.53 -9.27 -13.10
N MET A 134 -14.73 -8.13 -12.43
CA MET A 134 -15.08 -6.86 -13.07
C MET A 134 -14.03 -6.44 -14.11
N LEU A 135 -12.74 -6.45 -13.75
CA LEU A 135 -11.66 -6.10 -14.68
C LEU A 135 -11.57 -7.06 -15.87
N GLN A 136 -11.81 -8.36 -15.65
CA GLN A 136 -11.87 -9.35 -16.73
C GLN A 136 -13.06 -9.14 -17.66
N HIS A 137 -14.21 -8.71 -17.13
CA HIS A 137 -15.37 -8.33 -17.92
C HIS A 137 -15.10 -7.06 -18.72
N MET A 138 -14.60 -6.01 -18.05
CA MET A 138 -14.29 -4.71 -18.66
C MET A 138 -13.31 -4.84 -19.83
N ARG A 139 -12.30 -5.72 -19.73
CA ARG A 139 -11.33 -5.98 -20.81
C ARG A 139 -11.97 -6.44 -22.13
N LYS A 140 -13.19 -7.01 -22.09
CA LYS A 140 -13.92 -7.48 -23.28
C LYS A 140 -14.68 -6.37 -24.01
N LEU A 141 -14.81 -5.20 -23.40
CA LEU A 141 -15.57 -4.07 -23.92
C LEU A 141 -14.71 -3.17 -24.81
N ASN A 142 -15.33 -2.23 -25.53
CA ASN A 142 -14.59 -1.25 -26.34
C ASN A 142 -13.95 -0.16 -25.46
N SER A 143 -13.06 0.66 -26.03
CA SER A 143 -12.30 1.67 -25.26
C SER A 143 -13.18 2.74 -24.62
N ASP A 144 -14.31 3.10 -25.25
CA ASP A 144 -15.20 4.16 -24.75
C ASP A 144 -15.97 3.64 -23.53
N ASP A 145 -16.47 2.41 -23.60
CA ASP A 145 -17.12 1.72 -22.48
C ASP A 145 -16.15 1.52 -21.30
N GLN A 146 -14.92 1.08 -21.57
CA GLN A 146 -13.89 0.92 -20.54
C GLN A 146 -13.60 2.26 -19.84
N SER A 147 -13.50 3.35 -20.60
CA SER A 147 -13.26 4.69 -20.06
C SER A 147 -14.42 5.15 -19.19
N ALA A 148 -15.66 4.96 -19.65
CA ALA A 148 -16.85 5.34 -18.89
C ALA A 148 -17.00 4.55 -17.57
N ILE A 149 -16.64 3.27 -17.58
CA ILE A 149 -16.62 2.42 -16.38
C ILE A 149 -15.56 2.92 -15.38
N LEU A 150 -14.34 3.19 -15.85
CA LEU A 150 -13.26 3.71 -15.00
C LEU A 150 -13.60 5.09 -14.42
N GLU A 151 -14.21 5.97 -15.20
CA GLU A 151 -14.68 7.28 -14.73
C GLU A 151 -15.75 7.13 -13.64
N LYS A 152 -16.69 6.19 -13.81
CA LYS A 152 -17.70 5.90 -12.79
C LYS A 152 -17.10 5.38 -11.49
N LEU A 153 -16.15 4.45 -11.58
CA LEU A 153 -15.41 3.93 -10.42
C LEU A 153 -14.64 5.04 -9.71
N HIS A 154 -13.98 5.92 -10.46
CA HIS A 154 -13.27 7.05 -9.89
C HIS A 154 -14.19 7.98 -9.10
N GLN A 155 -15.35 8.33 -9.66
CA GLN A 155 -16.37 9.13 -8.97
C GLN A 155 -16.91 8.45 -7.69
N GLN A 156 -17.08 7.12 -7.70
CA GLN A 156 -17.50 6.37 -6.51
C GLN A 156 -16.42 6.41 -5.43
N LEU A 157 -15.16 6.20 -5.79
CA LEU A 157 -14.05 6.24 -4.84
C LEU A 157 -13.87 7.64 -4.22
N GLU A 158 -14.11 8.72 -4.97
CA GLU A 158 -14.06 10.09 -4.44
C GLU A 158 -15.24 10.44 -3.54
N SER A 159 -16.40 9.84 -3.74
CA SER A 159 -17.65 10.22 -3.04
C SER A 159 -17.95 9.45 -1.76
N VAL A 160 -17.35 8.27 -1.55
CA VAL A 160 -17.73 7.34 -0.47
C VAL A 160 -16.65 7.18 0.61
N GLU A 161 -15.88 8.22 0.94
CA GLU A 161 -14.89 8.23 2.05
C GLU A 161 -14.03 6.94 2.17
N PHE A 162 -13.58 6.39 1.03
CA PHE A 162 -12.76 5.17 0.97
C PHE A 162 -13.44 3.87 1.45
N ASP A 163 -14.77 3.75 1.35
CA ASP A 163 -15.42 2.44 1.49
C ASP A 163 -14.88 1.45 0.43
N SER A 164 -14.28 0.37 0.91
CA SER A 164 -13.76 -0.72 0.08
C SER A 164 -14.79 -1.28 -0.91
N SER A 165 -16.09 -1.21 -0.59
CA SER A 165 -17.18 -1.65 -1.46
C SER A 165 -17.38 -0.76 -2.69
N ALA A 166 -16.97 0.52 -2.63
CA ALA A 166 -17.08 1.49 -3.73
C ALA A 166 -16.15 1.21 -4.92
N SER A 167 -15.26 0.22 -4.78
CA SER A 167 -14.30 -0.20 -5.80
C SER A 167 -14.85 -1.24 -6.79
N ILE A 168 -16.13 -1.61 -6.68
CA ILE A 168 -16.78 -2.64 -7.51
C ILE A 168 -18.03 -2.06 -8.15
N LEU A 169 -18.24 -2.40 -9.41
CA LEU A 169 -19.51 -2.26 -10.10
C LEU A 169 -20.13 -3.64 -10.34
N SER A 170 -21.44 -3.75 -10.12
CA SER A 170 -22.21 -4.93 -10.50
C SER A 170 -22.28 -5.09 -12.02
N SER A 171 -22.60 -6.31 -12.48
CA SER A 171 -22.77 -6.56 -13.92
C SER A 171 -23.90 -5.73 -14.52
N GLU A 172 -24.95 -5.46 -13.73
CA GLU A 172 -26.08 -4.60 -14.09
C GLU A 172 -25.61 -3.15 -14.30
N GLU A 173 -24.84 -2.59 -13.37
CA GLU A 173 -24.29 -1.24 -13.49
C GLU A 173 -23.37 -1.09 -14.70
N ILE A 174 -22.53 -2.09 -14.97
CA ILE A 174 -21.66 -2.09 -16.15
C ILE A 174 -22.50 -2.09 -17.44
N GLN A 175 -23.54 -2.93 -17.51
CA GLN A 175 -24.43 -2.98 -18.67
C GLN A 175 -25.17 -1.66 -18.88
N GLU A 176 -25.61 -1.00 -17.81
CA GLU A 176 -26.22 0.33 -17.91
C GLU A 176 -25.25 1.37 -18.50
N ILE A 177 -23.98 1.33 -18.12
CA ILE A 177 -22.95 2.24 -18.65
C ILE A 177 -22.76 1.98 -20.15
N VAL A 178 -22.59 0.71 -20.55
CA VAL A 178 -22.41 0.28 -21.95
C VAL A 178 -23.60 0.66 -22.84
N GLN A 179 -24.82 0.60 -22.30
CA GLN A 179 -26.03 0.99 -23.04
C GLN A 179 -26.10 2.50 -23.26
N ARG A 180 -25.55 3.32 -22.36
CA ARG A 180 -25.55 4.79 -22.48
C ARG A 180 -24.48 5.31 -23.44
N THR A 181 -23.38 4.57 -23.60
CA THR A 181 -22.29 4.88 -24.55
C THR A 181 -22.58 4.39 -25.97
N SER A 182 -23.45 3.40 -26.13
CA SER A 182 -23.91 2.93 -27.44
C SER A 182 -24.72 4.02 -28.15
N PRO A 183 -24.33 4.49 -29.36
CA PRO A 183 -25.12 5.46 -30.08
C PRO A 183 -26.48 4.86 -30.43
N ALA A 184 -27.55 5.59 -30.13
CA ALA A 184 -28.90 5.25 -30.59
C ALA A 184 -28.83 5.01 -32.10
N SER A 185 -29.10 3.77 -32.52
CA SER A 185 -29.23 3.44 -33.93
C SER A 185 -30.37 4.29 -34.50
N VAL A 186 -30.03 5.22 -35.39
CA VAL A 186 -30.96 6.02 -36.20
C VAL A 186 -31.56 5.14 -37.29
#